data_AF-A0A5N9GW46-F1
#
_entry.id   AF-A0A5N9GW46-F1
#
_cell.length_a   1.000
_cell.length_b   1.000
_cell.length_c   1.000
_cell.angle_alpha   90.00
_cell.angle_beta   90.00
_cell.angle_gamma   90.00
#
_symmetry.space_group_name_H-M   'P 1'
#
loop_
_entity.id
_entity.type
_entity.pdbx_description
1 polymer ?
#
loop_
_entity_poly.entity_id
_entity_poly.type
_entity_poly.pdbx_seq_one_letter_code
_entity_poly.pdbx_strand_id
1 'polypeptide(L)' 'MANVEIGSQAPDFTLDDCYGNTVSLSDLKGKKVLLYFYTSSGGGN' A
#
# COMPACT_ATOMS: atom_id res chain seq x y z
N MET A 1 -15.89 -7.42 -0.78
CA MET A 1 -14.43 -7.61 -0.69
C MET A 1 -13.84 -7.24 -2.04
N ALA A 2 -12.73 -6.50 -2.07
CA ALA A 2 -12.07 -6.16 -3.33
C ALA A 2 -11.45 -7.43 -3.93
N ASN A 3 -11.81 -7.74 -5.18
CA ASN A 3 -11.19 -8.82 -5.94
C ASN A 3 -10.00 -8.25 -6.71
N VAL A 4 -8.81 -8.78 -6.48
CA VAL A 4 -7.56 -8.30 -7.09
C VAL A 4 -7.21 -9.25 -8.23
N GLU A 5 -7.51 -8.81 -9.45
CA GLU A 5 -7.26 -9.56 -10.67
C GLU A 5 -6.19 -8.85 -11.50
N ILE A 6 -5.41 -9.61 -12.26
CA ILE A 6 -4.38 -9.03 -13.12
C ILE A 6 -5.04 -8.12 -14.16
N GLY A 7 -4.56 -6.88 -14.25
CA GLY A 7 -5.09 -5.87 -15.17
C GLY A 7 -6.26 -5.05 -14.61
N SER A 8 -6.83 -5.43 -13.46
CA SER A 8 -7.79 -4.57 -12.77
C SER A 8 -7.08 -3.39 -12.10
N GLN A 9 -7.81 -2.30 -11.90
CA GLN A 9 -7.28 -1.18 -11.15
C GLN A 9 -7.05 -1.60 -9.69
N ALA A 10 -5.88 -1.27 -9.14
CA ALA A 10 -5.58 -1.52 -7.74
C ALA A 10 -6.61 -0.78 -6.83
N PRO A 11 -7.09 -1.42 -5.75
CA PRO A 11 -7.96 -0.77 -4.78
C PRO A 11 -7.30 0.47 -4.18
N ASP A 12 -8.09 1.52 -3.99
CA ASP A 12 -7.59 2.75 -3.39
C ASP A 12 -7.23 2.53 -1.91
N PHE A 13 -6.21 3.24 -1.44
CA PHE A 13 -5.79 3.23 -0.04
C PHE A 13 -5.25 4.58 0.38
N THR A 14 -5.32 4.85 1.67
CA THR A 14 -4.65 5.96 2.34
C THR A 14 -4.17 5.46 3.68
N LEU A 15 -2.87 5.53 3.91
CA LEU A 15 -2.19 4.98 5.09
C LEU A 15 -1.07 5.93 5.51
N ASP A 16 -0.72 5.92 6.79
CA ASP A 16 0.46 6.62 7.26
C ASP A 16 1.71 5.75 7.03
N ASP A 17 2.80 6.37 6.57
CA ASP A 17 4.11 5.74 6.45
C ASP A 17 4.84 5.66 7.81
N CYS A 18 6.06 5.11 7.81
CA CYS A 18 6.86 4.98 9.03
C CYS A 18 7.36 6.31 9.63
N TYR A 19 7.20 7.42 8.90
CA TYR A 19 7.54 8.77 9.36
C TYR A 19 6.28 9.56 9.77
N GLY A 20 5.09 8.95 9.70
CA GLY A 20 3.81 9.60 10.00
C GLY A 20 3.29 10.49 8.87
N ASN A 21 3.84 10.36 7.65
CA ASN A 21 3.26 11.03 6.50
C ASN A 21 2.10 10.20 5.96
N THR A 22 0.97 10.85 5.71
CA THR A 22 -0.14 10.22 5.01
C THR A 22 0.20 10.04 3.53
N VAL A 23 0.04 8.82 3.02
CA VAL A 23 0.30 8.42 1.64
C VAL A 23 -0.95 7.77 1.06
N SER A 24 -1.41 8.27 -0.09
CA SER A 24 -2.50 7.69 -0.86
C SER A 24 -2.00 7.02 -2.15
N LEU A 25 -2.73 6.03 -2.67
CA LEU A 25 -2.38 5.40 -3.96
C LEU A 25 -2.33 6.44 -5.10
N SER A 26 -3.19 7.45 -5.05
CA SER A 26 -3.21 8.56 -6.01
C SER A 26 -1.89 9.31 -6.12
N ASP A 27 -1.13 9.41 -5.03
CA ASP A 27 0.12 10.17 -4.95
C ASP A 27 1.25 9.47 -5.72
N LEU A 28 1.08 8.16 -5.97
CA LEU A 28 2.04 7.32 -6.68
C LEU A 28 1.71 7.15 -8.17
N LYS A 29 0.67 7.82 -8.68
CA LYS A 29 0.28 7.75 -10.10
C LYS A 29 1.44 8.15 -11.02
N GLY A 30 1.56 7.43 -12.14
CA GLY A 30 2.63 7.64 -13.13
C GLY A 30 3.95 6.95 -12.77
N LYS A 31 4.07 6.32 -11.60
CA LYS A 31 5.24 5.53 -11.20
C LYS A 31 4.90 4.03 -11.24
N LYS A 32 5.90 3.19 -11.49
CA LYS A 32 5.78 1.75 -11.24
C LYS A 32 5.97 1.51 -9.74
N VAL A 33 4.99 0.86 -9.11
CA VAL A 33 4.93 0.65 -7.66
C VAL A 33 4.84 -0.85 -7.39
N LEU A 34 5.63 -1.34 -6.43
CA LEU A 34 5.48 -2.67 -5.85
C LEU A 34 4.92 -2.51 -4.44
N LEU A 35 3.69 -2.99 -4.22
CA LEU A 35 3.05 -3.01 -2.89
C LEU A 35 3.16 -4.42 -2.31
N TYR A 36 3.79 -4.54 -1.15
CA TYR A 36 4.02 -5.81 -0.46
C TYR A 36 3.50 -5.75 0.97
N PHE A 37 2.54 -6.60 1.29
CA PHE A 37 2.01 -6.75 2.64
C PHE A 37 2.80 -7.82 3.39
N TYR A 38 3.30 -7.48 4.56
CA TYR A 38 3.90 -8.44 5.48
C TYR A 38 3.33 -8.23 6.88
N THR A 39 3.22 -9.32 7.62
CA THR A 39 2.91 -9.27 9.04
C THR A 39 4.18 -9.66 9.79
N SER A 40 4.63 -8.80 10.71
CA SER A 40 5.64 -9.18 11.71
C SER A 40 4.91 -9.44 13.01
N SER A 41 5.21 -10.54 13.69
CA SER A 41 4.59 -10.90 14.98
C SER A 41 5.04 -10.02 16.15
N GLY A 42 5.76 -8.93 15.91
CA GLY A 42 6.35 -8.07 16.93
C GLY A 42 7.60 -8.69 17.53
N GLY A 43 8.76 -8.40 16.93
CA GLY A 43 10.05 -8.52 17.61
C GLY A 43 10.37 -7.17 18.22
N GLY A 44 10.50 -7.11 19.55
CA GLY A 44 10.78 -5.87 20.28
C GLY A 44 11.98 -5.11 19.70
N ASN A 45 11.80 -3.81 19.55
CA ASN A 45 12.91 -2.86 19.54
C ASN A 45 13.38 -2.63 20.97
#